data_AF-A0AAF1B506-F1
#
_entry.id   AF-A0AAF1B506-F1
#
_cell.length_a   1.000
_cell.length_b   1.000
_cell.length_c   1.000
_cell.angle_alpha   90.00
_cell.angle_beta   90.00
_cell.angle_gamma   90.00
#
_symmetry.space_group_name_H-M   'P 1'
#
loop_
_entity.id
_entity.type
_entity.pdbx_description
1 polymer ?
#
loop_
_entity_poly.entity_id
_entity_poly.type
_entity_poly.pdbx_seq_one_letter_code
_entity_poly.pdbx_strand_id
1 'polypeptide(L)'
;MKVLSQSFPPSSGNFRPEVRQFIQPIIQFLVKNGNTPLLVNFHPYFSYIHNKQDIPLQINKGKGNRDARLDYALMRSSDMLVQDAWLRYTNAFDAMVDSVHSAMEKVGGNSLDIVVSEVGWPAAGGPAASNQNAATHNSNLIRHVRNSGTPKRPKKRIETYIFSMFDEDRKSEENLRHWGIFWNNKQAKYRINF
;
A
#
# COMPACT_ATOMS: atom_id res chain seq x y z
N MET A 1 -4.14 -12.40 6.10
CA MET A 1 -4.83 -12.00 7.35
C MET A 1 -4.80 -10.48 7.47
N LYS A 2 -5.92 -9.81 7.78
CA LYS A 2 -5.95 -8.33 7.98
C LYS A 2 -5.47 -8.02 9.40
N VAL A 3 -4.42 -7.21 9.56
CA VAL A 3 -3.83 -6.88 10.88
C VAL A 3 -4.52 -5.71 11.59
N LEU A 4 -5.16 -4.81 10.83
CA LEU A 4 -5.89 -3.67 11.35
C LEU A 4 -7.40 -3.94 11.47
N SER A 5 -8.01 -3.58 12.59
CA SER A 5 -9.47 -3.59 12.79
C SER A 5 -10.12 -2.43 12.07
N GLN A 6 -9.45 -1.28 12.08
CA GLN A 6 -9.86 -0.07 11.38
C GLN A 6 -8.66 0.49 10.64
N SER A 7 -8.89 0.92 9.40
CA SER A 7 -7.89 1.51 8.51
C SER A 7 -8.41 2.74 7.75
N PHE A 8 -9.70 3.06 7.92
CA PHE A 8 -10.33 4.25 7.36
C PHE A 8 -11.18 5.00 8.41
N PRO A 9 -11.07 6.34 8.48
CA PRO A 9 -10.00 7.14 7.86
C PRO A 9 -8.62 6.76 8.43
N PRO A 10 -7.49 7.09 7.77
CA PRO A 10 -6.16 6.65 8.19
C PRO A 10 -5.81 6.94 9.66
N SER A 11 -6.19 8.10 10.20
CA SER A 11 -6.03 8.49 11.61
C SER A 11 -6.68 7.52 12.60
N SER A 12 -7.73 6.83 12.16
CA SER A 12 -8.43 5.82 12.95
C SER A 12 -7.75 4.45 12.94
N GLY A 13 -6.64 4.30 12.19
CA GLY A 13 -5.81 3.11 12.13
C GLY A 13 -5.61 2.44 13.48
N ASN A 14 -6.01 1.17 13.61
CA ASN A 14 -5.94 0.45 14.89
C ASN A 14 -5.69 -1.03 14.66
N PHE A 15 -4.79 -1.63 15.45
CA PHE A 15 -4.59 -3.08 15.41
C PHE A 15 -5.84 -3.81 15.90
N ARG A 16 -6.10 -5.00 15.34
CA ARG A 16 -7.15 -5.88 15.86
C ARG A 16 -6.80 -6.29 17.31
N PRO A 17 -7.76 -6.41 18.24
CA PRO A 17 -7.47 -6.77 19.62
C PRO A 17 -6.60 -8.03 19.77
N GLU A 18 -6.86 -9.06 18.99
CA GLU A 18 -6.08 -10.31 19.00
C GLU A 18 -4.69 -10.19 18.37
N VAL A 19 -4.45 -9.17 17.54
CA VAL A 19 -3.13 -8.86 16.97
C VAL A 19 -2.33 -7.99 17.95
N ARG A 20 -3.02 -7.09 18.66
CA ARG A 20 -2.42 -6.13 19.60
C ARG A 20 -1.54 -6.82 20.63
N GLN A 21 -2.00 -7.94 21.20
CA GLN A 21 -1.25 -8.71 22.21
C GLN A 21 0.11 -9.19 21.72
N PHE A 22 0.27 -9.43 20.41
CA PHE A 22 1.53 -9.89 19.81
C PHE A 22 2.36 -8.73 19.25
N ILE A 23 1.73 -7.78 18.55
CA ILE A 23 2.46 -6.71 17.86
C ILE A 23 2.98 -5.64 18.82
N GLN A 24 2.29 -5.39 19.93
CA GLN A 24 2.71 -4.37 20.90
C GLN A 24 4.10 -4.65 21.51
N PRO A 25 4.40 -5.85 22.05
CA PRO A 25 5.74 -6.14 22.55
C PRO A 25 6.81 -6.12 21.44
N ILE A 26 6.47 -6.49 20.20
CA ILE A 26 7.38 -6.37 19.04
C ILE A 26 7.69 -4.89 18.76
N ILE A 27 6.69 -4.03 18.71
CA ILE A 27 6.87 -2.58 18.51
C ILE A 27 7.72 -1.98 19.64
N GLN A 28 7.46 -2.36 20.89
CA GLN A 28 8.26 -1.89 22.03
C GLN A 28 9.70 -2.37 21.95
N PHE A 29 9.94 -3.60 21.49
CA PHE A 29 11.28 -4.12 21.25
C PHE A 29 11.98 -3.31 20.16
N LEU A 30 11.33 -3.03 19.03
CA LEU A 30 11.89 -2.22 17.95
C LEU A 30 12.25 -0.80 18.40
N VAL A 31 11.40 -0.17 19.22
CA VAL A 31 11.67 1.15 19.82
C VAL A 31 12.90 1.10 20.71
N LYS A 32 12.99 0.12 21.63
CA LYS A 32 14.12 -0.03 22.57
C LYS A 32 15.45 -0.31 21.87
N ASN A 33 15.41 -0.94 20.69
CA ASN A 33 16.59 -1.27 19.90
C ASN A 33 16.82 -0.24 18.81
N GLY A 34 16.99 1.03 19.21
CA GLY A 34 17.43 2.10 18.32
C GLY A 34 16.39 2.55 17.27
N ASN A 35 15.09 2.38 17.55
CA ASN A 35 14.01 2.67 16.60
C ASN A 35 14.14 1.90 15.28
N THR A 36 14.46 0.60 15.37
CA THR A 36 14.52 -0.29 14.19
C THR A 36 13.16 -0.30 13.48
N PRO A 37 13.08 -0.11 12.15
CA PRO A 37 11.81 0.06 11.46
C PRO A 37 10.96 -1.22 11.46
N LEU A 38 9.64 -1.04 11.31
CA LEU A 38 8.72 -2.14 11.09
C LEU A 38 8.54 -2.38 9.58
N LEU A 39 8.77 -3.62 9.14
CA LEU A 39 8.53 -4.03 7.76
C LEU A 39 7.07 -4.42 7.57
N VAL A 40 6.41 -3.85 6.55
CA VAL A 40 4.98 -4.07 6.30
C VAL A 40 4.72 -4.26 4.81
N ASN A 41 3.98 -5.31 4.47
CA ASN A 41 3.50 -5.56 3.11
C ASN A 41 2.19 -4.81 2.89
N PHE A 42 2.11 -4.04 1.81
CA PHE A 42 0.91 -3.29 1.43
C PHE A 42 0.40 -3.75 0.06
N HIS A 43 -0.89 -4.04 -0.02
CA HIS A 43 -1.50 -4.53 -1.26
C HIS A 43 -2.74 -3.71 -1.68
N PRO A 44 -2.56 -2.49 -2.25
CA PRO A 44 -3.66 -1.68 -2.77
C PRO A 44 -4.54 -2.43 -3.77
N TYR A 45 -3.95 -3.31 -4.59
CA TYR A 45 -4.67 -4.20 -5.51
C TYR A 45 -5.76 -5.01 -4.81
N PHE A 46 -5.41 -5.74 -3.74
CA PHE A 46 -6.38 -6.55 -2.99
C PHE A 46 -7.43 -5.67 -2.29
N SER A 47 -7.04 -4.49 -1.81
CA SER A 47 -7.99 -3.55 -1.23
C SER A 47 -9.00 -3.04 -2.26
N TYR A 48 -8.56 -2.83 -3.51
CA TYR A 48 -9.42 -2.43 -4.62
C TYR A 48 -10.40 -3.55 -5.01
N ILE A 49 -9.89 -4.73 -5.39
CA ILE A 49 -10.73 -5.82 -5.94
C ILE A 49 -11.68 -6.46 -4.91
N HIS A 50 -11.36 -6.36 -3.62
CA HIS A 50 -12.20 -6.91 -2.55
C HIS A 50 -12.97 -5.84 -1.77
N ASN A 51 -13.08 -4.62 -2.31
CA ASN A 51 -13.84 -3.52 -1.71
C ASN A 51 -13.50 -3.28 -0.23
N LYS A 52 -12.21 -3.32 0.11
CA LYS A 52 -11.75 -3.10 1.48
C LYS A 52 -11.87 -1.62 1.84
N GLN A 53 -11.99 -1.38 3.15
CA GLN A 53 -12.14 -0.04 3.73
C GLN A 53 -10.98 0.92 3.37
N ASP A 54 -9.80 0.39 3.06
CA ASP A 54 -8.63 1.19 2.67
C ASP A 54 -8.85 1.94 1.34
N ILE A 55 -9.76 1.46 0.49
CA ILE A 55 -10.16 2.09 -0.78
C ILE A 55 -11.69 2.25 -0.75
N PRO A 56 -12.18 3.31 -0.09
CA PRO A 56 -13.59 3.44 0.22
C PRO A 56 -14.49 3.55 -1.01
N LEU A 57 -15.67 2.95 -0.93
CA LEU A 57 -16.65 2.98 -2.02
C LEU A 57 -17.15 4.39 -2.34
N GLN A 58 -17.16 5.30 -1.36
CA GLN A 58 -17.62 6.67 -1.55
C GLN A 58 -16.76 7.49 -2.50
N ILE A 59 -15.51 7.07 -2.80
CA ILE A 59 -14.64 7.77 -3.76
C ILE A 59 -15.30 7.89 -5.14
N ASN A 60 -16.14 6.93 -5.53
CA ASN A 60 -16.82 6.95 -6.83
C ASN A 60 -18.09 7.81 -6.86
N LYS A 61 -18.59 8.28 -5.70
CA LYS A 61 -19.83 9.09 -5.67
C LYS A 61 -19.61 10.41 -6.42
N GLY A 62 -20.44 10.65 -7.44
CA GLY A 62 -20.40 11.88 -8.24
C GLY A 62 -19.28 11.95 -9.30
N LYS A 63 -18.55 10.86 -9.55
CA LYS A 63 -17.43 10.82 -10.53
C LYS A 63 -17.81 10.25 -11.91
N GLY A 64 -19.10 10.08 -12.20
CA GLY A 64 -19.60 9.58 -13.49
C GLY A 64 -19.12 8.16 -13.81
N ASN A 65 -18.79 7.89 -15.09
CA ASN A 65 -18.34 6.57 -15.56
C ASN A 65 -16.87 6.24 -15.23
N ARG A 66 -16.14 7.15 -14.57
CA ARG A 66 -14.73 6.96 -14.23
C ARG A 66 -14.62 6.23 -12.89
N ASP A 67 -13.87 5.12 -12.88
CA ASP A 67 -13.57 4.42 -11.61
C ASP A 67 -12.48 5.16 -10.83
N ALA A 68 -12.88 6.17 -10.06
CA ALA A 68 -11.99 6.95 -9.21
C ALA A 68 -11.33 6.10 -8.11
N ARG A 69 -11.91 4.97 -7.72
CA ARG A 69 -11.27 4.01 -6.80
C ARG A 69 -10.09 3.32 -7.44
N LEU A 70 -10.20 2.91 -8.71
CA LEU A 70 -9.06 2.36 -9.44
C LEU A 70 -7.96 3.42 -9.58
N ASP A 71 -8.31 4.67 -9.84
CA ASP A 71 -7.34 5.77 -9.92
C ASP A 71 -6.63 6.05 -8.62
N TYR A 72 -7.36 5.96 -7.51
CA TYR A 72 -6.80 6.06 -6.17
C TYR A 72 -5.82 4.91 -5.89
N ALA A 73 -6.17 3.69 -6.30
CA ALA A 73 -5.35 2.50 -6.14
C ALA A 73 -4.08 2.55 -7.01
N LEU A 74 -4.20 2.99 -8.27
CA LEU A 74 -3.10 3.12 -9.25
C LEU A 74 -2.26 4.39 -9.08
N MET A 75 -2.54 5.21 -8.06
CA MET A 75 -1.87 6.48 -7.80
C MET A 75 -1.95 7.44 -9.00
N ARG A 76 -3.07 7.44 -9.73
CA ARG A 76 -3.31 8.25 -10.94
C ARG A 76 -4.02 9.57 -10.66
N SER A 77 -4.63 9.71 -9.49
CA SER A 77 -5.40 10.90 -9.13
C SER A 77 -4.51 12.02 -8.61
N SER A 78 -4.72 13.24 -9.12
CA SER A 78 -4.28 14.49 -8.49
C SER A 78 -5.37 15.10 -7.59
N ASP A 79 -6.61 14.61 -7.71
CA ASP A 79 -7.72 15.06 -6.88
C ASP A 79 -7.54 14.57 -5.45
N MET A 80 -7.94 15.40 -4.48
CA MET A 80 -8.15 14.95 -3.11
C MET A 80 -9.36 13.99 -3.08
N LEU A 81 -9.10 12.71 -2.87
CA LEU A 81 -10.13 11.66 -2.85
C LEU A 81 -10.52 11.25 -1.43
N VAL A 82 -9.60 11.40 -0.48
CA VAL A 82 -9.86 11.19 0.95
C VAL A 82 -9.31 12.37 1.74
N GLN A 83 -10.16 12.94 2.60
CA GLN A 83 -9.78 13.94 3.58
C GLN A 83 -9.96 13.36 4.99
N ASP A 84 -8.93 13.49 5.82
CA ASP A 84 -8.90 13.01 7.20
C ASP A 84 -8.35 14.14 8.08
N ALA A 85 -9.28 14.89 8.70
CA ALA A 85 -8.99 16.19 9.29
C ALA A 85 -8.28 17.13 8.28
N TRP A 86 -7.03 17.52 8.56
CA TRP A 86 -6.21 18.35 7.68
C TRP A 86 -5.37 17.54 6.68
N LEU A 87 -5.28 16.21 6.84
CA LEU A 87 -4.52 15.34 5.94
C LEU A 87 -5.33 15.05 4.68
N ARG A 88 -4.66 15.15 3.54
CA ARG A 88 -5.25 14.96 2.20
C ARG A 88 -4.56 13.80 1.52
N TYR A 89 -5.32 12.80 1.13
CA TYR A 89 -4.81 11.62 0.44
C TYR A 89 -5.34 11.59 -0.98
N THR A 90 -4.40 11.59 -1.93
CA THR A 90 -4.68 11.49 -3.37
C THR A 90 -4.49 10.07 -3.91
N ASN A 91 -3.87 9.19 -3.12
CA ASN A 91 -3.63 7.79 -3.46
C ASN A 91 -3.80 6.86 -2.25
N ALA A 92 -4.08 5.58 -2.51
CA ALA A 92 -4.33 4.57 -1.49
C ALA A 92 -3.07 4.16 -0.73
N PHE A 93 -1.90 4.19 -1.38
CA PHE A 93 -0.62 3.83 -0.77
C PHE A 93 -0.34 4.67 0.48
N ASP A 94 -0.43 6.00 0.35
CA ASP A 94 -0.25 6.93 1.48
C ASP A 94 -1.22 6.67 2.63
N ALA A 95 -2.51 6.48 2.29
CA ALA A 95 -3.55 6.24 3.29
C ALA A 95 -3.32 4.92 4.04
N MET A 96 -2.88 3.88 3.35
CA MET A 96 -2.56 2.59 3.94
C MET A 96 -1.34 2.69 4.88
N VAL A 97 -0.26 3.33 4.45
CA VAL A 97 0.94 3.56 5.27
C VAL A 97 0.59 4.37 6.53
N ASP A 98 -0.16 5.46 6.38
CA ASP A 98 -0.56 6.31 7.50
C ASP A 98 -1.56 5.65 8.45
N SER A 99 -2.35 4.70 7.97
CA SER A 99 -3.20 3.86 8.82
C SER A 99 -2.37 2.97 9.75
N VAL A 100 -1.24 2.44 9.27
CA VAL A 100 -0.34 1.63 10.09
C VAL A 100 0.46 2.51 11.05
N HIS A 101 0.95 3.67 10.62
CA HIS A 101 1.56 4.63 11.55
C HIS A 101 0.60 5.02 12.68
N SER A 102 -0.66 5.30 12.37
CA SER A 102 -1.68 5.62 13.38
C SER A 102 -1.95 4.45 14.34
N ALA A 103 -1.92 3.21 13.84
CA ALA A 103 -2.04 2.02 14.68
C ALA A 103 -0.82 1.82 15.60
N MET A 104 0.39 2.03 15.08
CA MET A 104 1.64 1.93 15.83
C MET A 104 1.71 2.97 16.95
N GLU A 105 1.29 4.21 16.70
CA GLU A 105 1.25 5.27 17.72
C GLU A 105 0.38 4.88 18.93
N LYS A 106 -0.71 4.15 18.72
CA LYS A 106 -1.63 3.69 19.79
C LYS A 106 -1.03 2.58 20.68
N VAL A 107 0.10 2.00 20.28
CA VAL A 107 0.79 0.94 21.02
C VAL A 107 2.26 1.29 21.32
N GLY A 108 2.60 2.57 21.28
CA GLY A 108 3.91 3.10 21.70
C GLY A 108 4.98 3.11 20.60
N GLY A 109 4.61 2.96 19.33
CA GLY A 109 5.51 2.96 18.18
C GLY A 109 5.68 4.31 17.49
N ASN A 110 5.46 5.43 18.18
CA ASN A 110 5.42 6.77 17.56
C ASN A 110 6.72 7.16 16.84
N SER A 111 7.87 6.69 17.34
CA SER A 111 9.20 6.99 16.81
C SER A 111 9.63 6.05 15.67
N LEU A 112 8.89 4.96 15.43
CA LEU A 112 9.25 3.98 14.44
C LEU A 112 8.89 4.42 13.04
N ASP A 113 9.81 4.19 12.12
CA ASP A 113 9.57 4.27 10.68
C ASP A 113 9.00 2.94 10.16
N ILE A 114 8.37 3.01 8.98
CA ILE A 114 7.89 1.84 8.23
C ILE A 114 8.78 1.66 7.02
N VAL A 115 9.24 0.42 6.81
CA VAL A 115 9.75 -0.02 5.49
C VAL A 115 8.62 -0.78 4.81
N VAL A 116 8.29 -0.41 3.59
CA VAL A 116 7.33 -1.14 2.76
C VAL A 116 8.06 -2.33 2.14
N SER A 117 7.89 -3.50 2.73
CA SER A 117 8.63 -4.72 2.35
C SER A 117 8.07 -5.42 1.11
N GLU A 118 6.79 -5.21 0.80
CA GLU A 118 6.19 -5.65 -0.46
C GLU A 118 5.06 -4.71 -0.87
N VAL A 119 5.08 -4.27 -2.12
CA VAL A 119 3.97 -3.56 -2.76
C VAL A 119 4.07 -3.73 -4.28
N GLY A 120 2.94 -3.83 -4.96
CA GLY A 120 2.93 -4.03 -6.41
C GLY A 120 1.52 -4.12 -6.98
N TRP A 121 1.44 -4.55 -8.23
CA TRP A 121 0.18 -4.78 -8.92
C TRP A 121 0.33 -5.91 -9.95
N PRO A 122 -0.60 -6.87 -10.00
CA PRO A 122 -0.46 -8.02 -10.90
C PRO A 122 -0.72 -7.65 -12.36
N ALA A 123 0.02 -8.28 -13.24
CA ALA A 123 -0.07 -8.08 -14.69
C ALA A 123 -1.13 -8.96 -15.36
N ALA A 124 -1.66 -9.98 -14.68
CA ALA A 124 -2.71 -10.88 -15.15
C ALA A 124 -3.39 -11.62 -13.98
N GLY A 125 -4.33 -12.53 -14.28
CA GLY A 125 -4.89 -13.47 -13.29
C GLY A 125 -6.06 -12.93 -12.46
N GLY A 126 -6.63 -11.77 -12.80
CA GLY A 126 -7.82 -11.27 -12.11
C GLY A 126 -8.34 -9.91 -12.60
N PRO A 127 -9.43 -9.40 -12.00
CA PRO A 127 -9.98 -8.08 -12.30
C PRO A 127 -8.92 -6.99 -12.13
N ALA A 128 -8.91 -6.02 -13.05
CA ALA A 128 -7.94 -4.92 -13.12
C ALA A 128 -6.45 -5.32 -13.13
N ALA A 129 -6.13 -6.61 -13.25
CA ALA A 129 -4.77 -7.08 -13.47
C ALA A 129 -4.45 -7.01 -14.97
N SER A 130 -3.47 -6.18 -15.32
CA SER A 130 -3.02 -6.01 -16.71
C SER A 130 -1.60 -5.44 -16.71
N ASN A 131 -0.82 -5.71 -17.77
CA ASN A 131 0.50 -5.09 -17.95
C ASN A 131 0.42 -3.55 -17.87
N GLN A 132 -0.67 -2.94 -18.38
CA GLN A 132 -0.86 -1.49 -18.35
C GLN A 132 -1.09 -0.96 -16.93
N ASN A 133 -1.95 -1.60 -16.14
CA ASN A 133 -2.20 -1.20 -14.76
C ASN A 133 -0.98 -1.46 -13.87
N ALA A 134 -0.28 -2.59 -14.08
CA ALA A 134 0.96 -2.90 -13.37
C ALA A 134 2.06 -1.88 -13.65
N ALA A 135 2.27 -1.53 -14.92
CA ALA A 135 3.21 -0.48 -15.32
C ALA A 135 2.86 0.87 -14.70
N THR A 136 1.57 1.22 -14.69
CA THR A 136 1.06 2.49 -14.15
C THR A 136 1.31 2.57 -12.65
N HIS A 137 0.87 1.57 -11.89
CA HIS A 137 1.04 1.52 -10.44
C HIS A 137 2.51 1.58 -10.05
N ASN A 138 3.34 0.68 -10.59
CA ASN A 138 4.74 0.57 -10.19
C ASN A 138 5.56 1.79 -10.61
N SER A 139 5.30 2.38 -11.78
CA SER A 139 5.97 3.63 -12.20
C SER A 139 5.58 4.83 -11.34
N ASN A 140 4.29 4.93 -10.96
CA ASN A 140 3.81 6.02 -10.11
C ASN A 140 4.34 5.87 -8.68
N LEU A 141 4.39 4.66 -8.15
CA LEU A 141 4.99 4.34 -6.86
C LEU A 141 6.45 4.78 -6.81
N ILE A 142 7.29 4.36 -7.78
CA ILE A 142 8.70 4.76 -7.86
C ILE A 142 8.84 6.29 -7.87
N ARG A 143 8.04 6.97 -8.71
CA ARG A 143 8.06 8.44 -8.79
C ARG A 143 7.66 9.07 -7.45
N HIS A 144 6.67 8.52 -6.77
CA HIS A 144 6.17 9.05 -5.50
C HIS A 144 7.22 8.91 -4.38
N VAL A 145 7.73 7.71 -4.12
CA VAL A 145 8.65 7.45 -2.99
C VAL A 145 10.02 8.13 -3.15
N ARG A 146 10.41 8.48 -4.38
CA ARG A 146 11.60 9.30 -4.67
C ARG A 146 11.47 10.75 -4.22
N ASN A 147 10.25 11.29 -4.31
CA ASN A 147 9.99 12.72 -4.21
C ASN A 147 9.24 13.11 -2.94
N SER A 148 8.62 12.16 -2.24
CA SER A 148 7.68 12.46 -1.16
C SER A 148 7.65 11.36 -0.10
N GLY A 149 7.26 11.74 1.11
CA GLY A 149 6.68 10.83 2.10
C GLY A 149 5.16 10.83 2.03
N THR A 150 4.52 10.35 3.10
CA THR A 150 3.06 10.39 3.23
C THR A 150 2.56 11.73 3.79
N PRO A 151 1.24 12.03 3.72
CA PRO A 151 0.66 13.19 4.39
C PRO A 151 0.98 13.29 5.89
N LYS A 152 0.96 12.19 6.66
CA LYS A 152 1.29 12.18 8.10
C LYS A 152 2.80 12.26 8.37
N ARG A 153 3.64 11.81 7.44
CA ARG A 153 5.12 11.79 7.55
C ARG A 153 5.78 12.41 6.29
N PRO A 154 5.53 13.70 5.98
CA PRO A 154 5.87 14.28 4.67
C PRO A 154 7.38 14.47 4.43
N LYS A 155 8.18 14.54 5.50
CA LYS A 155 9.61 14.85 5.44
C LYS A 155 10.51 13.61 5.34
N LYS A 156 9.94 12.41 5.28
CA LYS A 156 10.69 11.15 5.23
C LYS A 156 10.33 10.37 3.97
N ARG A 157 11.35 9.99 3.20
CA ARG A 157 11.18 9.01 2.12
C ARG A 157 10.83 7.65 2.73
N ILE A 158 10.04 6.88 1.99
CA ILE A 158 9.58 5.56 2.41
C ILE A 158 10.41 4.53 1.67
N GLU A 159 11.29 3.83 2.38
CA GLU A 159 12.00 2.68 1.80
C GLU A 159 10.97 1.64 1.36
N THR A 160 11.02 1.25 0.08
CA THR A 160 9.95 0.51 -0.58
C THR A 160 10.51 -0.54 -1.52
N TYR A 161 10.05 -1.77 -1.35
CA TYR A 161 10.42 -2.93 -2.17
C TYR A 161 9.25 -3.33 -3.06
N ILE A 162 9.47 -3.34 -4.37
CA ILE A 162 8.45 -3.72 -5.34
C ILE A 162 8.36 -5.24 -5.41
N PHE A 163 7.17 -5.75 -5.18
CA PHE A 163 6.83 -7.15 -5.35
C PHE A 163 6.27 -7.38 -6.76
N SER A 164 6.92 -8.14 -7.64
CA SER A 164 8.20 -8.85 -7.47
C SER A 164 9.07 -8.79 -8.74
N MET A 165 10.27 -9.33 -8.68
CA MET A 165 11.17 -9.35 -9.84
C MET A 165 10.60 -10.20 -10.99
N PHE A 166 10.14 -11.42 -10.69
CA PHE A 166 9.67 -12.40 -11.68
C PHE A 166 8.30 -12.95 -11.31
N ASP A 167 7.57 -13.45 -12.31
CA ASP A 167 6.36 -14.23 -12.08
C ASP A 167 6.68 -15.53 -11.32
N GLU A 168 5.83 -15.89 -10.37
CA GLU A 168 6.00 -17.05 -9.50
C GLU A 168 4.96 -18.13 -9.85
N ASP A 169 5.23 -18.88 -10.91
CA ASP A 169 4.36 -19.90 -11.51
C ASP A 169 3.94 -21.02 -10.54
N ARG A 170 4.75 -21.31 -9.53
CA ARG A 170 4.46 -22.33 -8.51
C ARG A 170 3.48 -21.88 -7.43
N LYS A 171 2.98 -20.64 -7.43
CA LYS A 171 1.93 -20.24 -6.48
C LYS A 171 0.62 -20.97 -6.77
N SER A 172 -0.13 -21.27 -5.72
CA SER A 172 -1.38 -22.03 -5.83
C SER A 172 -2.50 -21.22 -6.49
N GLU A 173 -2.61 -19.95 -6.14
CA GLU A 173 -3.67 -19.06 -6.63
C GLU A 173 -3.23 -18.30 -7.90
N GLU A 174 -4.09 -18.26 -8.90
CA GLU A 174 -3.78 -17.68 -10.22
C GLU A 174 -3.41 -16.19 -10.14
N ASN A 175 -4.15 -15.42 -9.34
CA ASN A 175 -3.89 -14.00 -9.11
C ASN A 175 -2.56 -13.73 -8.38
N LEU A 176 -1.90 -14.74 -7.81
CA LEU A 176 -0.59 -14.60 -7.15
C LEU A 176 0.59 -14.90 -8.08
N ARG A 177 0.36 -15.47 -9.26
CA ARG A 177 1.45 -15.90 -10.16
C ARG A 177 2.06 -14.77 -10.99
N HIS A 178 1.34 -13.66 -11.16
CA HIS A 178 1.61 -12.67 -12.23
C HIS A 178 2.12 -11.30 -11.73
N TRP A 179 2.86 -11.26 -10.62
CA TRP A 179 3.34 -10.00 -9.99
C TRP A 179 4.71 -9.54 -10.48
N GLY A 180 5.38 -10.33 -11.33
CA GLY A 180 6.69 -10.00 -11.84
C GLY A 180 6.70 -8.70 -12.64
N ILE A 181 7.80 -7.96 -12.53
CA ILE A 181 8.17 -6.92 -13.49
C ILE A 181 8.72 -7.55 -14.78
N PHE A 182 9.36 -8.71 -14.65
CA PHE A 182 9.95 -9.49 -15.73
C PHE A 182 9.27 -10.85 -15.87
N TRP A 183 9.22 -11.35 -17.10
CA TRP A 183 8.97 -12.77 -17.36
C TRP A 183 10.16 -13.62 -16.89
N ASN A 184 9.97 -14.93 -16.73
CA ASN A 184 11.05 -15.87 -16.35
C ASN A 184 12.20 -15.93 -17.35
N ASN A 185 11.98 -15.50 -18.60
CA ASN A 185 13.02 -15.34 -19.63
C ASN A 185 13.80 -14.01 -19.51
N LYS A 186 13.59 -13.24 -18.43
CA LYS A 186 14.21 -11.94 -18.13
C LYS A 186 13.77 -10.77 -19.00
N GLN A 187 12.84 -10.97 -19.93
CA GLN A 187 12.25 -9.86 -20.68
C GLN A 187 11.28 -9.08 -19.79
N ALA A 188 11.32 -7.75 -19.87
CA ALA A 188 10.41 -6.90 -19.13
C ALA A 188 8.97 -7.09 -19.63
N LYS A 189 8.00 -7.24 -18.72
CA LYS A 189 6.56 -7.34 -19.04
C LYS A 189 6.00 -6.01 -19.49
N TYR A 190 6.59 -4.94 -18.99
CA TYR A 190 6.27 -3.55 -19.28
C TYR A 190 7.49 -2.67 -19.02
N ARG A 191 7.51 -1.50 -19.65
CA ARG A 191 8.58 -0.52 -19.43
C ARG A 191 8.48 0.06 -18.03
N ILE A 192 9.58 0.02 -17.29
CA ILE A 192 9.72 0.63 -15.96
C ILE A 192 11.07 1.35 -15.88
N ASN A 193 11.14 2.43 -15.09
CA ASN A 193 12.38 3.15 -14.83
C ASN A 193 12.58 3.22 -13.32
N PHE A 194 13.56 2.46 -12.83
CA PHE A 194 13.86 2.34 -11.40
C PHE A 194 14.51 3.58 -10.83
#